data_AF-A0A448B015-F1
#
_entry.id   AF-A0A448B015-F1
#
_cell.length_a   1.000
_cell.length_b   1.000
_cell.length_c   1.000
_cell.angle_alpha   90.00
_cell.angle_beta   90.00
_cell.angle_gamma   90.00
#
_symmetry.space_group_name_H-M   'P 1'
#
loop_
_entity.id
_entity.type
_entity.pdbx_description
1 polymer ?
#
loop_
_entity_poly.entity_id
_entity_poly.type
_entity_poly.pdbx_seq_one_letter_code
_entity_poly.pdbx_strand_id
1 'polypeptide(L)'
;METLSDLNTFAKILTEKGYNGYFHTQGAYAGKLKESISDYLESCQKGADTLPKQDLLLTGYLQWSGEDKPSVECSMWVNYLNGKFSLNRMEVARKDQFGQLLKKSELTNLSLIVVPNAVEVIALVNDEQKQNVGKISKRFKL
;
A
#
# COMPACT_ATOMS: atom_id res chain seq x y z
N MET A 1 12.89 -13.45 11.06
CA MET A 1 11.70 -14.21 11.50
C MET A 1 10.50 -13.37 11.10
N GLU A 2 9.62 -13.85 10.23
CA GLU A 2 8.41 -13.10 9.87
C GLU A 2 7.48 -13.02 11.08
N THR A 3 7.15 -11.80 11.50
CA THR A 3 6.24 -11.56 12.62
C THR A 3 4.80 -11.57 12.13
N LEU A 4 4.17 -12.73 12.24
CA LEU A 4 2.75 -12.92 12.00
C LEU A 4 1.93 -12.23 13.10
N SER A 5 1.03 -11.32 12.73
CA SER A 5 0.18 -10.55 13.66
C SER A 5 -1.29 -10.88 13.47
N ASP A 6 -2.13 -10.72 14.50
CA ASP A 6 -3.58 -10.74 14.30
C ASP A 6 -4.07 -9.53 13.50
N LEU A 7 -5.31 -9.58 13.01
CA LEU A 7 -5.90 -8.52 12.18
C LEU A 7 -5.90 -7.15 12.85
N ASN A 8 -6.16 -7.07 14.15
CA ASN A 8 -6.22 -5.78 14.86
C ASN A 8 -4.84 -5.14 14.89
N THR A 9 -3.82 -5.92 15.27
CA THR A 9 -2.44 -5.48 15.30
C THR A 9 -1.93 -5.11 13.91
N PHE A 10 -2.22 -5.94 12.90
CA PHE A 10 -1.86 -5.69 11.50
C PHE A 10 -2.42 -4.36 11.00
N ALA A 11 -3.73 -4.18 11.13
CA ALA A 11 -4.41 -2.96 10.68
C ALA A 11 -3.94 -1.73 11.44
N LYS A 12 -3.72 -1.86 12.76
CA LYS A 12 -3.22 -0.77 13.61
C LYS A 12 -1.84 -0.30 13.14
N ILE A 13 -0.88 -1.20 12.97
CA ILE A 13 0.50 -0.86 12.55
C ILE A 13 0.50 -0.15 11.19
N LEU A 14 -0.23 -0.69 10.20
CA LEU A 14 -0.30 -0.05 8.88
C LEU A 14 -1.00 1.32 8.95
N THR A 15 -2.08 1.44 9.73
CA THR A 15 -2.75 2.74 9.92
C THR A 15 -1.84 3.77 10.56
N GLU A 16 -1.06 3.39 11.59
CA GLU A 16 -0.07 4.25 12.25
C GLU A 16 1.05 4.70 11.30
N LYS A 17 1.40 3.87 10.32
CA LYS A 17 2.35 4.20 9.25
C LYS A 17 1.75 5.02 8.10
N GLY A 18 0.49 5.43 8.21
CA GLY A 18 -0.19 6.31 7.26
C GLY A 18 -0.96 5.59 6.15
N TYR A 19 -1.10 4.25 6.21
CA TYR A 19 -1.96 3.49 5.30
C TYR A 19 -3.42 3.53 5.78
N ASN A 20 -3.97 4.73 5.89
CA ASN A 20 -5.28 5.01 6.49
C ASN A 20 -6.41 5.24 5.46
N GLY A 21 -6.10 5.02 4.17
CA GLY A 21 -7.03 5.12 3.05
C GLY A 21 -8.12 4.04 3.05
N TYR A 22 -8.88 4.02 1.95
CA TYR A 22 -9.79 2.91 1.64
C TYR A 22 -9.06 1.86 0.82
N PHE A 23 -9.38 0.60 1.08
CA PHE A 23 -8.80 -0.54 0.43
C PHE A 23 -9.89 -1.44 -0.15
N HIS A 24 -9.57 -2.07 -1.27
CA HIS A 24 -10.26 -3.25 -1.75
C HIS A 24 -9.41 -4.48 -1.39
N THR A 25 -9.98 -5.34 -0.57
CA THR A 25 -9.48 -6.70 -0.38
C THR A 25 -9.95 -7.57 -1.56
N GLN A 26 -9.16 -8.60 -1.88
CA GLN A 26 -9.53 -9.65 -2.84
C GLN A 26 -11.02 -10.00 -2.79
N GLY A 27 -11.67 -10.15 -3.95
CA GLY A 27 -13.13 -10.32 -4.02
C GLY A 27 -13.91 -8.99 -4.01
N ALA A 28 -13.22 -7.85 -4.15
CA ALA A 28 -13.80 -6.50 -4.21
C ALA A 28 -14.47 -6.04 -2.90
N TYR A 29 -14.03 -6.56 -1.76
CA TYR A 29 -14.47 -6.09 -0.44
C TYR A 29 -13.83 -4.74 -0.13
N ALA A 30 -14.62 -3.67 -0.22
CA ALA A 30 -14.18 -2.30 -0.01
C ALA A 30 -14.37 -1.86 1.45
N GLY A 31 -13.42 -1.10 2.00
CA GLY A 31 -13.56 -0.55 3.35
C GLY A 31 -12.25 -0.02 3.91
N LYS A 32 -12.22 0.30 5.21
CA LYS A 32 -10.93 0.47 5.91
C LYS A 32 -10.21 -0.88 5.98
N LEU A 33 -8.89 -0.85 6.22
CA LEU A 33 -8.05 -2.07 6.24
C LEU A 33 -8.68 -3.22 7.05
N LYS A 34 -9.05 -2.95 8.31
CA LYS A 34 -9.66 -3.97 9.17
C LYS A 34 -11.00 -4.45 8.62
N GLU A 35 -11.88 -3.52 8.26
CA GLU A 35 -13.25 -3.80 7.81
C GLU A 35 -13.25 -4.63 6.52
N SER A 36 -12.56 -4.15 5.49
CA SER A 36 -12.44 -4.83 4.20
C SER A 36 -11.88 -6.25 4.30
N ILE A 37 -10.90 -6.48 5.18
CA ILE A 37 -10.35 -7.82 5.42
C ILE A 37 -11.32 -8.68 6.23
N SER A 38 -11.97 -8.10 7.26
CA SER A 38 -12.97 -8.80 8.07
C SER A 38 -14.13 -9.31 7.22
N ASP A 39 -14.69 -8.45 6.36
CA ASP A 39 -15.84 -8.78 5.52
C ASP A 39 -15.49 -9.90 4.52
N TYR A 40 -14.30 -9.83 3.91
CA TYR A 40 -13.79 -10.87 3.03
C TYR A 40 -13.65 -12.23 3.76
N LEU A 41 -13.06 -12.22 4.96
CA LEU A 41 -12.87 -13.45 5.74
C LEU A 41 -14.22 -14.02 6.23
N GLU A 42 -15.18 -13.17 6.57
CA GLU A 42 -16.53 -13.60 6.92
C GLU A 42 -17.24 -14.25 5.73
N SER A 43 -17.09 -13.68 4.52
CA SER A 43 -17.60 -14.31 3.30
C SER A 43 -16.97 -15.69 3.05
N CYS A 44 -15.65 -15.82 3.27
CA CYS A 44 -14.96 -17.11 3.16
C CYS A 44 -15.51 -18.14 4.16
N GLN A 45 -15.80 -17.72 5.39
CA GLN A 45 -16.40 -18.60 6.41
C GLN A 45 -17.81 -19.05 6.03
N LYS A 46 -18.57 -18.18 5.37
CA LYS A 46 -19.92 -18.46 4.84
C LYS A 46 -19.92 -19.30 3.56
N GLY A 47 -18.74 -19.57 2.98
CA GLY A 47 -18.59 -20.35 1.75
C GLY A 47 -18.96 -19.60 0.47
N ALA A 48 -19.17 -18.27 0.55
CA ALA A 48 -19.42 -17.43 -0.62
C ALA A 48 -18.12 -17.07 -1.35
N ASP A 49 -16.99 -17.09 -0.63
CA ASP A 49 -15.63 -16.94 -1.16
C ASP A 49 -14.71 -18.04 -0.65
N THR A 50 -13.48 -18.06 -1.15
CA THR A 50 -12.43 -19.00 -0.71
C THR A 50 -11.28 -18.26 -0.05
N LEU A 51 -10.78 -18.79 1.07
CA LEU A 51 -9.56 -18.29 1.71
C LEU A 51 -8.41 -18.16 0.71
N PRO A 52 -7.51 -17.17 0.88
CA PRO A 52 -6.41 -16.96 -0.05
C PRO A 52 -5.48 -18.19 -0.04
N LYS A 53 -5.13 -18.68 -1.24
CA LYS A 53 -4.27 -19.87 -1.39
C LYS A 53 -2.79 -19.58 -1.11
N GLN A 54 -2.37 -18.33 -1.31
CA GLN A 54 -1.00 -17.86 -1.12
C GLN A 54 -1.05 -16.51 -0.40
N ASP A 55 -1.19 -15.43 -1.16
CA ASP A 55 -1.29 -14.07 -0.63
C ASP A 55 -2.72 -13.55 -0.71
N LEU A 56 -3.12 -12.80 0.30
CA LEU A 56 -4.27 -11.92 0.28
C LEU A 56 -3.87 -10.61 -0.40
N LEU A 57 -4.51 -10.29 -1.52
CA LEU A 57 -4.29 -9.03 -2.23
C LEU A 57 -5.12 -7.91 -1.61
N LEU A 58 -4.46 -6.81 -1.23
CA LEU A 58 -5.10 -5.54 -0.87
C LEU A 58 -4.68 -4.48 -1.88
N THR A 59 -5.62 -3.66 -2.33
CA THR A 59 -5.34 -2.53 -3.23
C THR A 59 -5.97 -1.26 -2.70
N GLY A 60 -5.31 -0.12 -2.79
CA GLY A 60 -5.84 1.13 -2.26
C GLY A 60 -5.08 2.36 -2.71
N TYR A 61 -5.71 3.53 -2.53
CA TYR A 61 -5.08 4.81 -2.82
C TYR A 61 -4.24 5.28 -1.64
N LEU A 62 -2.96 5.57 -1.89
CA LEU A 62 -2.09 6.32 -0.97
C LEU A 62 -2.27 7.83 -1.16
N GLN A 63 -2.57 8.26 -2.38
CA GLN A 63 -2.87 9.64 -2.72
C GLN A 63 -3.96 9.68 -3.79
N TRP A 64 -5.08 10.32 -3.47
CA TRP A 64 -6.19 10.59 -4.39
C TRP A 64 -6.65 12.03 -4.18
N SER A 65 -6.77 12.79 -5.27
CA SER A 65 -7.09 14.23 -5.18
C SER A 65 -8.19 14.69 -6.15
N GLY A 66 -8.91 13.73 -6.74
CA GLY A 66 -9.90 13.95 -7.79
C GLY A 66 -9.63 13.05 -9.00
N GLU A 67 -10.66 12.84 -9.80
CA GLU A 67 -10.58 12.05 -11.04
C GLU A 67 -9.72 12.72 -12.12
N ASP A 68 -9.63 14.05 -12.10
CA ASP A 68 -8.88 14.89 -13.02
C ASP A 68 -7.39 15.05 -12.65
N LYS A 69 -6.92 14.31 -11.64
CA LYS A 69 -5.56 14.43 -11.11
C LYS A 69 -4.86 13.08 -11.05
N PRO A 70 -3.52 13.06 -11.19
CA PRO A 70 -2.74 11.87 -10.93
C PRO A 70 -3.00 11.30 -9.53
N SER A 71 -3.00 9.97 -9.45
CA SER A 71 -3.16 9.22 -8.21
C SER A 71 -1.89 8.44 -7.88
N VAL A 72 -1.73 8.10 -6.60
CA VAL A 72 -0.77 7.10 -6.15
C VAL A 72 -1.55 5.95 -5.51
N GLU A 73 -1.39 4.77 -6.09
CA GLU A 73 -2.02 3.53 -5.67
C GLU A 73 -0.98 2.58 -5.10
N CYS A 74 -1.40 1.71 -4.19
CA CYS A 74 -0.62 0.59 -3.70
C CYS A 74 -1.35 -0.73 -3.89
N SER A 75 -0.59 -1.78 -4.16
CA SER A 75 -1.03 -3.18 -4.13
C SER A 75 -0.14 -3.91 -3.13
N MET A 76 -0.75 -4.59 -2.16
CA MET A 76 -0.05 -5.28 -1.08
C MET A 76 -0.37 -6.77 -1.13
N TRP A 77 0.67 -7.59 -1.12
CA TRP A 77 0.58 -9.04 -1.02
C TRP A 77 0.83 -9.43 0.44
N VAL A 78 -0.26 -9.74 1.12
CA VAL A 78 -0.30 -10.06 2.54
C VAL A 78 -0.36 -11.57 2.70
N ASN A 79 0.65 -12.16 3.32
CA ASN A 79 0.60 -13.56 3.69
C ASN A 79 -0.46 -13.74 4.77
N TYR A 80 -1.39 -14.67 4.54
CA TYR A 80 -2.43 -15.04 5.48
C TYR A 80 -2.29 -16.51 5.86
N LEU A 81 -1.95 -16.75 7.13
CA LEU A 81 -1.80 -18.11 7.67
C LEU A 81 -2.54 -18.22 9.01
N ASN A 82 -3.58 -19.07 9.05
CA ASN A 82 -4.34 -19.38 10.26
C ASN A 82 -4.80 -18.15 11.07
N GLY A 83 -5.37 -17.14 10.37
CA GLY A 83 -5.86 -15.93 11.01
C GLY A 83 -4.77 -14.91 11.38
N LYS A 84 -3.54 -15.13 10.92
CA LYS A 84 -2.42 -14.21 11.11
C LYS A 84 -1.93 -13.63 9.78
N PHE A 85 -1.37 -12.44 9.86
CA PHE A 85 -1.03 -11.59 8.72
C PHE A 85 0.42 -11.13 8.80
N SER A 86 1.12 -11.15 7.67
CA SER A 86 2.38 -10.43 7.45
C SER A 86 2.38 -9.82 6.05
N LEU A 87 3.09 -8.71 5.86
CA LEU A 87 3.25 -8.08 4.54
C LEU A 87 4.60 -8.48 3.95
N ASN A 88 4.60 -9.17 2.81
CA ASN A 88 5.84 -9.63 2.16
C ASN A 88 6.27 -8.68 1.02
N ARG A 89 5.29 -8.28 0.20
CA ARG A 89 5.53 -7.48 -0.99
C ARG A 89 4.50 -6.36 -1.11
N MET A 90 4.96 -5.23 -1.61
CA MET A 90 4.12 -4.10 -1.98
C MET A 90 4.57 -3.54 -3.33
N GLU A 91 3.62 -3.13 -4.14
CA GLU A 91 3.82 -2.40 -5.38
C GLU A 91 3.13 -1.06 -5.27
N VAL A 92 3.77 -0.02 -5.78
CA VAL A 92 3.28 1.34 -5.71
C VAL A 92 3.36 1.94 -7.09
N ALA A 93 2.26 2.52 -7.53
CA ALA A 93 2.12 3.05 -8.88
C ALA A 93 1.57 4.47 -8.82
N ARG A 94 2.24 5.40 -9.51
CA ARG A 94 1.68 6.69 -9.86
C ARG A 94 1.01 6.57 -11.22
N LYS A 95 -0.25 6.95 -11.30
CA LYS A 95 -1.04 6.94 -12.54
C LYS A 95 -1.51 8.35 -12.85
N ASP A 96 -1.70 8.67 -14.13
CA ASP A 96 -2.38 9.89 -14.54
C ASP A 96 -3.90 9.79 -14.33
N GLN A 97 -4.61 10.88 -14.66
CA GLN A 97 -6.08 10.98 -14.57
C GLN A 97 -6.84 9.94 -15.42
N PHE A 98 -6.20 9.35 -16.43
CA PHE A 98 -6.79 8.33 -17.30
C PHE A 98 -6.40 6.91 -16.88
N GLY A 99 -5.70 6.76 -15.75
CA GLY A 99 -5.19 5.49 -15.25
C GLY A 99 -3.92 5.01 -15.96
N GLN A 100 -3.29 5.82 -16.81
CA GLN A 100 -2.04 5.48 -17.46
C GLN A 100 -0.91 5.48 -16.43
N LEU A 101 -0.11 4.41 -16.42
CA LEU A 101 1.03 4.28 -15.53
C LEU A 101 2.12 5.31 -15.87
N LEU A 102 2.43 6.19 -14.92
CA LEU A 102 3.51 7.16 -15.04
C LEU A 102 4.81 6.62 -14.43
N LYS A 103 4.72 6.03 -13.24
CA LYS A 103 5.87 5.47 -12.53
C LYS A 103 5.45 4.35 -11.59
N LYS A 104 6.33 3.37 -11.39
CA LYS A 104 6.11 2.22 -10.52
C LYS A 104 7.34 1.91 -9.68
N SER A 105 7.12 1.43 -8.48
CA SER A 105 8.17 0.90 -7.59
C SER A 105 7.67 -0.39 -6.94
N GLU A 106 8.57 -1.34 -6.76
CA GLU A 106 8.30 -2.61 -6.09
C GLU A 106 9.17 -2.69 -4.83
N LEU A 107 8.53 -3.08 -3.73
CA LEU A 107 9.13 -3.26 -2.41
C LEU A 107 8.93 -4.73 -2.01
N THR A 108 10.03 -5.45 -1.80
CA THR A 108 10.04 -6.87 -1.42
C THR A 108 10.70 -7.06 -0.06
N ASN A 109 10.63 -8.28 0.49
CA ASN A 109 11.23 -8.63 1.79
C ASN A 109 10.72 -7.73 2.92
N LEU A 110 9.44 -7.36 2.85
CA LEU A 110 8.80 -6.54 3.86
C LEU A 110 8.46 -7.37 5.10
N SER A 111 8.17 -6.64 6.17
CA SER A 111 7.53 -7.13 7.39
C SER A 111 6.84 -5.94 8.05
N LEU A 112 5.99 -6.18 9.04
CA LEU A 112 5.29 -5.09 9.73
C LEU A 112 6.23 -4.11 10.45
N ILE A 113 7.45 -4.56 10.79
CA ILE A 113 8.46 -3.73 11.45
C ILE A 113 9.15 -2.82 10.42
N VAL A 114 9.50 -3.37 9.27
CA VAL A 114 10.32 -2.68 8.24
C VAL A 114 9.50 -2.03 7.14
N VAL A 115 8.18 -2.22 7.10
CA VAL A 115 7.32 -1.59 6.10
C VAL A 115 7.48 -0.06 6.20
N PRO A 116 7.81 0.64 5.10
CA PRO A 116 8.02 2.08 5.12
C PRO A 116 6.72 2.83 5.43
N ASN A 117 6.84 4.09 5.84
CA ASN A 117 5.68 4.96 6.01
C ASN A 117 5.06 5.31 4.65
N ALA A 118 3.74 5.52 4.60
CA ALA A 118 3.04 5.83 3.34
C ALA A 118 3.65 7.04 2.61
N VAL A 119 4.11 8.06 3.34
CA VAL A 119 4.79 9.23 2.78
C VAL A 119 6.10 8.87 2.07
N GLU A 120 6.90 7.98 2.66
CA GLU A 120 8.16 7.50 2.08
C GLU A 120 7.87 6.68 0.81
N VAL A 121 6.82 5.87 0.85
CA VAL A 121 6.38 5.06 -0.28
C VAL A 121 5.88 5.94 -1.45
N ILE A 122 5.09 6.96 -1.17
CA ILE A 122 4.62 7.95 -2.15
C ILE A 122 5.82 8.65 -2.81
N ALA A 123 6.84 9.00 -2.04
CA ALA A 123 8.05 9.67 -2.56
C ALA A 123 8.81 8.83 -3.60
N LEU A 124 8.72 7.50 -3.57
CA LEU A 124 9.38 6.62 -4.55
C LEU A 124 8.86 6.85 -5.98
N VAL A 125 7.57 7.18 -6.11
CA VAL A 125 6.90 7.34 -7.41
C VAL A 125 6.58 8.79 -7.77
N ASN A 126 6.86 9.73 -6.86
CA ASN A 126 6.79 11.17 -7.14
C ASN A 126 8.17 11.72 -7.51
N ASP A 127 8.38 12.05 -8.78
CA ASP A 127 9.65 12.59 -9.29
C ASP A 127 10.00 13.98 -8.75
N GLU A 128 9.02 14.71 -8.20
CA GLU A 128 9.17 16.10 -7.75
C GLU A 128 10.05 16.26 -6.50
N GLN A 129 10.36 15.20 -5.76
CA GLN A 129 11.24 15.30 -4.58
C GLN A 129 12.75 15.34 -4.91
N LYS A 130 13.17 15.19 -6.17
CA LYS A 130 14.60 15.34 -6.54
C LYS A 130 15.05 16.79 -6.82
N GLN A 131 14.17 17.80 -6.75
CA GLN A 131 14.54 19.18 -7.13
C GLN A 131 14.74 20.21 -5.99
N ASN A 132 14.72 19.83 -4.71
CA ASN A 132 15.01 20.78 -3.62
C ASN A 132 16.12 20.34 -2.66
N VAL A 133 17.21 19.77 -3.21
CA VAL A 133 18.49 19.72 -2.49
C VAL A 133 19.53 20.51 -3.29
N GLY A 134 19.62 21.80 -2.96
CA GLY A 134 20.80 22.64 -3.15
C GLY A 134 21.40 22.74 -4.55
N LYS A 135 20.85 23.60 -5.41
CA LYS A 135 21.70 24.34 -6.37
C LYS A 135 22.58 25.30 -5.57
N ILE A 136 23.68 24.78 -5.02
CA ILE A 136 24.77 25.61 -4.50
C ILE A 136 25.23 26.51 -5.66
N SER A 137 25.11 27.81 -5.42
CA SER A 137 25.50 28.89 -6.31
C SER A 137 26.93 28.71 -6.81
N LYS A 138 27.11 28.32 -8.08
CA LYS A 138 28.37 28.57 -8.79
C LYS A 138 28.42 30.06 -9.10
N ARG A 139 29.06 30.82 -8.21
CA ARG A 139 29.59 32.15 -8.51
C ARG A 139 30.51 32.01 -9.72
N PHE A 140 30.08 32.51 -10.87
CA PHE A 140 31.01 32.91 -11.91
C PHE A 140 31.70 34.19 -11.43
N LYS A 141 33.04 34.15 -11.35
CA LYS A 141 33.84 35.38 -11.38
C LYS A 141 34.53 35.41 -12.74
N LEU A 142 34.25 36.49 -13.46
CA LEU A 142 35.02 37.01 -14.59
C LEU A 142 36.41 37.43 -14.11
#